data_AF-A0A4Q2RXW2-F1
#
_entry.id   AF-A0A4Q2RXW2-F1
#
_cell.length_a   1.000
_cell.length_b   1.000
_cell.length_c   1.000
_cell.angle_alpha   90.00
_cell.angle_beta   90.00
_cell.angle_gamma   90.00
#
_symmetry.space_group_name_H-M   'P 1'
#
loop_
_entity.id
_entity.type
_entity.pdbx_description
1 polymer ?
#
loop_
_entity_poly.entity_id
_entity_poly.type
_entity_poly.pdbx_seq_one_letter_code
_entity_poly.pdbx_strand_id
1 'polypeptide(L)'
;MHISPRWAMLGAALAALFSPLLVQPAQAAAPVYVALGDSYSSGTGTRSYIDDGTECMRSTQAYPSLIAAGRGYELNLRACSGATIPDVTGTQLSALSAATSYVTISVGGNDAGFADVLTECALPGWASDCDGAIDGAQAFVDGALPPQLASLYADIRGRAPSAQVTVVGYPRIFMGEDCNALTWFSPEEEARLNAMADLINTRTASAASAAGFQFANPTNAFIGHAVCDDPEWLNGLSNPISESYHPNALGHANGYTPVVSAVTGLALTVTRELEATSDATAADQAALQRQYAAADRTIEPDEFVAPDLTTPAIRKAARQAGVDLDRFIARSERAAR
;
A
#
# COMPACT_ATOMS: atom_id res chain seq x y z
N MET A 1 47.75 22.96 95.05
CA MET A 1 47.94 22.82 93.59
C MET A 1 47.19 21.57 93.13
N HIS A 2 45.96 21.74 92.67
CA HIS A 2 45.18 20.70 92.00
C HIS A 2 44.91 21.19 90.58
N ILE A 3 45.37 20.44 89.58
CA ILE A 3 45.19 20.75 88.16
C ILE A 3 44.32 19.64 87.56
N SER A 4 43.14 20.03 87.10
CA SER A 4 42.14 19.20 86.42
C SER A 4 42.51 18.98 84.94
N PRO A 5 42.18 17.84 84.31
CA PRO A 5 42.29 17.71 82.86
C PRO A 5 40.98 18.16 82.18
N ARG A 6 41.09 19.09 81.23
CA ARG A 6 40.05 19.35 80.22
C ARG A 6 40.60 18.88 78.88
N TRP A 7 40.03 17.81 78.33
CA TRP A 7 40.20 17.46 76.92
C TRP A 7 38.82 17.44 76.30
N ALA A 8 38.50 18.51 75.55
CA ALA A 8 37.29 18.64 74.79
C ALA A 8 37.44 17.89 73.46
N MET A 9 36.45 17.05 73.15
CA MET A 9 36.27 16.41 71.86
C MET A 9 35.87 17.45 70.80
N LEU A 10 36.50 17.41 69.63
CA LEU A 10 35.95 17.99 68.38
C LEU A 10 36.47 17.17 67.20
N GLY A 11 35.70 16.16 66.81
CA GLY A 11 35.80 15.49 65.51
C GLY A 11 34.53 15.77 64.73
N ALA A 12 34.54 16.81 63.87
CA ALA A 12 33.46 17.06 62.93
C ALA A 12 33.63 16.14 61.72
N ALA A 13 32.78 15.12 61.61
CA ALA A 13 32.70 14.26 60.44
C ALA A 13 31.92 14.98 59.33
N LEU A 14 32.61 15.38 58.25
CA LEU A 14 31.98 15.74 56.98
C LEU A 14 31.49 14.47 56.30
N ALA A 15 30.19 14.17 56.43
CA ALA A 15 29.52 13.20 55.57
C ALA A 15 29.26 13.85 54.20
N ALA A 16 30.11 13.53 53.22
CA ALA A 16 29.88 13.91 51.83
C ALA A 16 28.65 13.15 51.30
N LEU A 17 27.58 13.90 51.00
CA LEU A 17 26.38 13.43 50.29
C LEU A 17 26.75 13.09 48.84
N PHE A 18 27.18 11.86 48.58
CA PHE A 18 27.19 11.30 47.22
C PHE A 18 25.75 10.93 46.84
N SER A 19 25.05 11.84 46.15
CA SER A 19 23.83 11.49 45.43
C SER A 19 24.24 10.75 44.15
N PRO A 20 23.84 9.49 43.93
CA PRO A 20 24.05 8.84 42.65
C PRO A 20 23.16 9.57 41.63
N LEU A 21 23.79 10.29 40.70
CA LEU A 21 23.14 10.73 39.47
C LEU A 21 22.70 9.45 38.74
N LEU A 22 21.41 9.13 38.81
CA LEU A 22 20.79 8.13 37.95
C LEU A 22 20.90 8.67 36.52
N VAL A 23 21.93 8.22 35.79
CA VAL A 23 22.02 8.43 34.34
C VAL A 23 20.89 7.62 33.74
N GLN A 24 19.77 8.28 33.43
CA GLN A 24 18.72 7.64 32.65
C GLN A 24 19.29 7.35 31.25
N PRO A 25 19.11 6.14 30.72
CA PRO A 25 19.53 5.86 29.36
C PRO A 25 18.82 6.83 28.43
N ALA A 26 19.58 7.52 27.58
CA ALA A 26 18.99 8.31 26.51
C ALA A 26 18.24 7.34 25.59
N GLN A 27 16.91 7.36 25.63
CA GLN A 27 16.08 6.68 24.64
C GLN A 27 16.31 7.38 23.30
N ALA A 28 16.98 6.70 22.38
CA ALA A 28 17.08 7.15 21.00
C ALA A 28 15.66 7.27 20.42
N ALA A 29 15.38 8.37 19.72
CA ALA A 29 14.11 8.54 19.03
C ALA A 29 13.91 7.40 18.02
N ALA A 30 12.67 6.94 17.87
CA ALA A 30 12.33 5.94 16.87
C ALA A 30 12.65 6.48 15.47
N PRO A 31 13.18 5.65 14.54
CA PRO A 31 13.37 6.06 13.16
C PRO A 31 12.04 6.46 12.52
N VAL A 32 12.02 7.61 11.84
CA VAL A 32 10.83 8.11 11.12
C VAL A 32 10.66 7.34 9.81
N TYR A 33 9.48 6.78 9.62
CA TYR A 33 9.09 6.03 8.43
C TYR A 33 7.89 6.71 7.76
N VAL A 34 8.05 7.14 6.51
CA VAL A 34 6.95 7.72 5.72
C VAL A 34 6.54 6.73 4.64
N ALA A 35 5.29 6.28 4.66
CA ALA A 35 4.76 5.41 3.63
C ALA A 35 3.87 6.23 2.69
N LEU A 36 4.34 6.41 1.46
CA LEU A 36 3.66 7.12 0.38
C LEU A 36 2.96 6.10 -0.53
N GLY A 37 2.16 6.59 -1.47
CA GLY A 37 1.67 5.81 -2.59
C GLY A 37 0.16 5.76 -2.70
N ASP A 38 -0.29 4.71 -3.37
CA ASP A 38 -1.67 4.43 -3.73
C ASP A 38 -2.36 3.44 -2.77
N SER A 39 -3.46 2.85 -3.24
CA SER A 39 -4.30 1.88 -2.53
C SER A 39 -3.55 0.63 -2.06
N TYR A 40 -2.55 0.16 -2.80
CA TYR A 40 -1.74 -1.01 -2.43
C TYR A 40 -0.79 -0.71 -1.27
N SER A 41 -0.49 0.57 -1.02
CA SER A 41 0.26 1.01 0.16
C SER A 41 -0.66 1.44 1.31
N SER A 42 -1.83 2.03 1.02
CA SER A 42 -2.78 2.45 2.06
C SER A 42 -3.40 1.25 2.79
N GLY A 43 -3.60 0.15 2.06
CA GLY A 43 -4.22 -1.07 2.57
C GLY A 43 -5.69 -1.21 2.17
N THR A 44 -6.12 -0.57 1.09
CA THR A 44 -7.41 -0.88 0.45
C THR A 44 -7.51 -2.40 0.26
N GLY A 45 -8.64 -3.00 0.65
CA GLY A 45 -8.85 -4.45 0.56
C GLY A 45 -8.73 -5.20 1.88
N THR A 46 -8.22 -4.58 2.95
CA THR A 46 -8.09 -5.21 4.27
C THR A 46 -9.37 -5.19 5.11
N ARG A 47 -10.45 -4.57 4.61
CA ARG A 47 -11.77 -4.45 5.27
C ARG A 47 -11.78 -3.62 6.57
N SER A 48 -10.65 -3.05 6.99
CA SER A 48 -10.53 -2.29 8.24
C SER A 48 -9.64 -1.07 8.04
N TYR A 49 -10.22 0.11 8.26
CA TYR A 49 -9.58 1.40 7.98
C TYR A 49 -9.61 2.33 9.19
N ILE A 50 -8.59 3.16 9.31
CA ILE A 50 -8.51 4.20 10.34
C ILE A 50 -9.53 5.31 10.05
N ASP A 51 -10.11 5.88 11.10
CA ASP A 51 -11.08 6.98 10.99
C ASP A 51 -10.36 8.35 10.89
N ASP A 52 -9.69 8.60 9.75
CA ASP A 52 -8.98 9.86 9.48
C ASP A 52 -9.85 10.92 8.79
N GLY A 53 -11.13 10.62 8.54
CA GLY A 53 -12.09 11.52 7.88
C GLY A 53 -11.81 11.74 6.39
N THR A 54 -11.19 10.77 5.72
CA THR A 54 -10.90 10.75 4.29
C THR A 54 -11.37 9.44 3.63
N GLU A 55 -11.23 9.36 2.30
CA GLU A 55 -11.47 8.14 1.51
C GLU A 55 -10.16 7.43 1.16
N CYS A 56 -9.07 7.72 1.86
CA CYS A 56 -7.75 7.14 1.57
C CYS A 56 -7.62 5.65 1.93
N MET A 57 -8.60 5.08 2.63
CA MET A 57 -8.65 3.65 2.99
C MET A 57 -7.36 3.15 3.65
N ARG A 58 -6.84 3.93 4.61
CA ARG A 58 -5.61 3.60 5.32
C ARG A 58 -5.85 2.56 6.42
N SER A 59 -5.08 1.49 6.42
CA SER A 59 -5.29 0.35 7.32
C SER A 59 -4.11 0.10 8.26
N THR A 60 -4.40 -0.31 9.49
CA THR A 60 -3.40 -0.88 10.40
C THR A 60 -2.94 -2.27 9.98
N GLN A 61 -3.66 -2.93 9.08
CA GLN A 61 -3.27 -4.21 8.47
C GLN A 61 -2.48 -4.02 7.17
N ALA A 62 -2.27 -2.78 6.72
CA ALA A 62 -1.41 -2.49 5.57
C ALA A 62 0.05 -2.83 5.89
N TYR A 63 0.82 -3.21 4.86
CA TYR A 63 2.22 -3.57 5.05
C TYR A 63 3.07 -2.48 5.71
N PRO A 64 2.85 -1.15 5.48
CA PRO A 64 3.62 -0.14 6.19
C PRO A 64 3.34 -0.14 7.70
N SER A 65 2.08 -0.29 8.08
CA SER A 65 1.64 -0.35 9.48
C SER A 65 2.26 -1.56 10.20
N LEU A 66 2.20 -2.73 9.56
CA LEU A 66 2.79 -3.96 10.10
C LEU A 66 4.31 -3.88 10.23
N ILE A 67 5.01 -3.31 9.24
CA ILE A 67 6.46 -3.10 9.30
C ILE A 67 6.82 -2.11 10.41
N ALA A 68 6.10 -1.00 10.52
CA ALA A 68 6.37 0.01 11.54
C ALA A 68 6.20 -0.56 12.95
N ALA A 69 5.11 -1.29 13.21
CA ALA A 69 4.88 -1.97 14.47
C ALA A 69 5.99 -2.99 14.77
N GLY A 70 6.41 -3.78 13.77
CA GLY A 70 7.41 -4.84 13.95
C GLY A 70 8.83 -4.34 14.14
N ARG A 71 9.13 -3.12 13.69
CA ARG A 71 10.45 -2.47 13.83
C ARG A 71 10.50 -1.39 14.91
N GLY A 72 9.36 -0.99 15.45
CA GLY A 72 9.26 0.18 16.34
C GLY A 72 9.59 1.49 15.61
N TYR A 73 9.16 1.64 14.36
CA TYR A 73 9.30 2.90 13.61
C TYR A 73 8.16 3.85 13.90
N GLU A 74 8.45 5.15 13.85
CA GLU A 74 7.43 6.19 13.90
C GLU A 74 6.84 6.36 12.50
N LEU A 75 5.67 5.76 12.27
CA LEU A 75 5.00 5.76 10.97
C LEU A 75 4.22 7.05 10.73
N ASN A 76 4.38 7.59 9.53
CA ASN A 76 3.44 8.51 8.90
C ASN A 76 2.89 7.84 7.62
N LEU A 77 1.72 7.21 7.72
CA LEU A 77 1.05 6.52 6.60
C LEU A 77 0.31 7.54 5.73
N ARG A 78 0.96 8.03 4.67
CA ARG A 78 0.43 9.02 3.73
C ARG A 78 -0.16 8.44 2.46
N ALA A 79 0.07 7.16 2.19
CA ALA A 79 -0.53 6.45 1.06
C ALA A 79 -2.05 6.59 1.05
N CYS A 80 -2.66 6.74 -0.12
CA CYS A 80 -4.08 7.03 -0.26
C CYS A 80 -4.65 6.27 -1.47
N SER A 81 -5.81 5.62 -1.28
CA SER A 81 -6.56 5.02 -2.38
C SER A 81 -6.80 6.03 -3.51
N GLY A 82 -6.68 5.59 -4.77
CA GLY A 82 -6.82 6.46 -5.95
C GLY A 82 -5.63 7.33 -6.32
N ALA A 83 -4.59 7.44 -5.47
CA ALA A 83 -3.49 8.36 -5.73
C ALA A 83 -2.70 8.05 -7.01
N THR A 84 -2.51 9.08 -7.84
CA THR A 84 -1.61 9.10 -9.00
C THR A 84 -0.25 9.73 -8.64
N ILE A 85 0.73 9.73 -9.55
CA ILE A 85 2.02 10.42 -9.36
C ILE A 85 1.83 11.93 -9.06
N PRO A 86 0.97 12.67 -9.81
CA PRO A 86 0.62 14.04 -9.45
C PRO A 86 0.07 14.19 -8.04
N ASP A 87 -0.80 13.27 -7.58
CA ASP A 87 -1.36 13.32 -6.23
C ASP A 87 -0.29 13.13 -5.16
N VAL A 88 0.57 12.12 -5.32
CA VAL A 88 1.70 11.90 -4.39
C VAL A 88 2.54 13.18 -4.30
N THR A 89 2.87 13.78 -5.44
CA THR A 89 3.65 15.02 -5.54
C THR A 89 2.98 16.18 -4.83
N GLY A 90 1.67 16.34 -5.02
CA GLY A 90 0.89 17.47 -4.50
C GLY A 90 0.51 17.36 -3.03
N THR A 91 0.26 16.16 -2.52
CA THR A 91 -0.41 15.96 -1.21
C THR A 91 0.40 15.14 -0.21
N GLN A 92 1.28 14.24 -0.67
CA GLN A 92 1.94 13.28 0.22
C GLN A 92 3.39 13.67 0.58
N LEU A 93 4.14 14.29 -0.35
CA LEU A 93 5.56 14.63 -0.15
C LEU A 93 5.82 15.66 0.97
N SER A 94 4.79 16.35 1.45
CA SER A 94 4.87 17.28 2.59
C SER A 94 5.24 16.59 3.90
N ALA A 95 5.03 15.27 4.01
CA ALA A 95 5.41 14.47 5.16
C ALA A 95 6.91 14.14 5.24
N LEU A 96 7.65 14.31 4.14
CA LEU A 96 9.08 14.03 4.09
C LEU A 96 9.91 15.17 4.68
N SER A 97 11.00 14.80 5.35
CA SER A 97 11.99 15.75 5.84
C SER A 97 13.39 15.13 5.85
N ALA A 98 14.41 15.95 6.16
CA ALA A 98 15.78 15.46 6.34
C ALA A 98 15.93 14.47 7.52
N ALA A 99 14.95 14.38 8.42
CA ALA A 99 14.93 13.41 9.52
C ALA A 99 14.29 12.06 9.12
N THR A 100 13.61 11.99 7.97
CA THR A 100 13.01 10.75 7.47
C THR A 100 14.09 9.70 7.26
N SER A 101 13.92 8.54 7.90
CA SER A 101 14.88 7.42 7.85
C SER A 101 14.51 6.39 6.79
N TYR A 102 13.21 6.13 6.63
CA TYR A 102 12.68 5.15 5.69
C TYR A 102 11.53 5.73 4.88
N VAL A 103 11.46 5.37 3.60
CA VAL A 103 10.33 5.67 2.72
C VAL A 103 9.93 4.41 1.98
N THR A 104 8.64 4.12 1.90
CA THR A 104 8.09 3.16 0.94
C THR A 104 7.10 3.84 0.02
N ILE A 105 6.97 3.33 -1.21
CA ILE A 105 6.01 3.86 -2.18
C ILE A 105 5.61 2.81 -3.23
N SER A 106 4.30 2.58 -3.40
CA SER A 106 3.70 2.06 -4.64
C SER A 106 2.94 3.19 -5.34
N VAL A 107 3.19 3.43 -6.62
CA VAL A 107 2.45 4.40 -7.44
C VAL A 107 2.69 4.10 -8.92
N GLY A 108 1.77 4.54 -9.79
CA GLY A 108 1.85 4.37 -11.23
C GLY A 108 0.74 3.49 -11.81
N GLY A 109 0.07 2.68 -10.98
CA GLY A 109 -1.07 1.87 -11.41
C GLY A 109 -2.27 2.73 -11.86
N ASN A 110 -2.67 3.67 -11.01
CA ASN A 110 -3.78 4.59 -11.32
C ASN A 110 -3.41 5.52 -12.49
N ASP A 111 -2.15 5.95 -12.58
CA ASP A 111 -1.65 6.74 -13.72
C ASP A 111 -1.79 6.01 -15.07
N ALA A 112 -1.69 4.68 -15.06
CA ALA A 112 -1.88 3.83 -16.23
C ALA A 112 -3.36 3.41 -16.43
N GLY A 113 -4.28 3.83 -15.56
CA GLY A 113 -5.71 3.51 -15.64
C GLY A 113 -6.03 2.04 -15.36
N PHE A 114 -5.30 1.37 -14.46
CA PHE A 114 -5.49 -0.07 -14.21
C PHE A 114 -6.92 -0.43 -13.77
N ALA A 115 -7.60 0.39 -12.98
CA ALA A 115 -8.99 0.12 -12.57
C ALA A 115 -9.97 0.18 -13.75
N ASP A 116 -9.78 1.15 -14.66
CA ASP A 116 -10.54 1.25 -15.91
C ASP A 116 -10.26 0.06 -16.83
N VAL A 117 -9.00 -0.36 -16.94
CA VAL A 117 -8.61 -1.56 -17.71
C VAL A 117 -9.29 -2.80 -17.16
N LEU A 118 -9.27 -3.01 -15.84
CA LEU A 118 -9.96 -4.14 -15.22
C LEU A 118 -11.47 -4.07 -15.44
N THR A 119 -12.07 -2.88 -15.33
CA THR A 119 -13.50 -2.64 -15.57
C THR A 119 -13.90 -3.01 -17.01
N GLU A 120 -13.11 -2.59 -18.00
CA GLU A 120 -13.34 -2.91 -19.41
C GLU A 120 -13.17 -4.41 -19.67
N CYS A 121 -12.12 -5.03 -19.13
CA CYS A 121 -11.83 -6.45 -19.28
C CYS A 121 -12.81 -7.36 -18.54
N ALA A 122 -13.50 -6.86 -17.51
CA ALA A 122 -14.53 -7.60 -16.82
C ALA A 122 -15.82 -7.77 -17.63
N LEU A 123 -16.02 -7.00 -18.71
CA LEU A 123 -17.19 -7.10 -19.57
C LEU A 123 -17.20 -8.41 -20.38
N PRO A 124 -18.37 -8.91 -20.81
CA PRO A 124 -18.41 -10.04 -21.73
C PRO A 124 -17.63 -9.70 -23.02
N GLY A 125 -16.85 -10.64 -23.55
CA GLY A 125 -15.98 -10.38 -24.72
C GLY A 125 -16.67 -9.87 -25.99
N TRP A 126 -18.00 -10.00 -26.13
CA TRP A 126 -18.76 -9.39 -27.23
C TRP A 126 -19.09 -7.89 -27.02
N ALA A 127 -18.81 -7.37 -25.84
CA ALA A 127 -19.02 -6.00 -25.40
C ALA A 127 -17.74 -5.32 -24.88
N SER A 128 -16.62 -6.04 -24.84
CA SER A 128 -15.33 -5.57 -24.34
C SER A 128 -14.34 -5.30 -25.48
N ASP A 129 -13.49 -4.29 -25.32
CA ASP A 129 -12.21 -4.10 -26.02
C ASP A 129 -11.04 -4.18 -25.01
N CYS A 130 -11.02 -5.26 -24.22
CA CYS A 130 -9.97 -5.51 -23.22
C CYS A 130 -8.56 -5.41 -23.81
N ASP A 131 -8.36 -5.97 -25.01
CA ASP A 131 -7.08 -5.93 -25.72
C ASP A 131 -6.62 -4.49 -25.99
N GLY A 132 -7.52 -3.63 -26.47
CA GLY A 132 -7.23 -2.22 -26.71
C GLY A 132 -6.98 -1.43 -25.42
N ALA A 133 -7.72 -1.73 -24.35
CA ALA A 133 -7.51 -1.13 -23.03
C ALA A 133 -6.12 -1.47 -22.46
N ILE A 134 -5.73 -2.75 -22.52
CA ILE A 134 -4.40 -3.21 -22.10
C ILE A 134 -3.31 -2.57 -22.96
N ASP A 135 -3.47 -2.53 -24.29
CA ASP A 135 -2.50 -1.91 -25.20
C ASP A 135 -2.27 -0.42 -24.87
N GLY A 136 -3.35 0.31 -24.61
CA GLY A 136 -3.30 1.73 -24.23
C GLY A 136 -2.51 1.95 -22.94
N ALA A 137 -2.78 1.13 -21.93
CA ALA A 137 -2.09 1.24 -20.65
C ALA A 137 -0.63 0.79 -20.73
N GLN A 138 -0.31 -0.26 -21.50
CA GLN A 138 1.08 -0.66 -21.77
C GLN A 138 1.86 0.46 -22.48
N ALA A 139 1.23 1.17 -23.42
CA ALA A 139 1.85 2.33 -24.07
C ALA A 139 2.14 3.47 -23.08
N PHE A 140 1.25 3.73 -22.11
CA PHE A 140 1.51 4.68 -21.03
C PHE A 140 2.69 4.23 -20.15
N VAL A 141 2.68 2.97 -19.73
CA VAL A 141 3.73 2.38 -18.88
C VAL A 141 5.11 2.42 -19.55
N ASP A 142 5.18 2.24 -20.87
CA ASP A 142 6.43 2.33 -21.62
C ASP A 142 6.87 3.77 -21.92
N GLY A 143 5.91 4.66 -22.17
CA GLY A 143 6.21 6.03 -22.60
C GLY A 143 6.26 7.04 -21.47
N ALA A 144 5.13 7.23 -20.80
CA ALA A 144 4.89 8.35 -19.89
C ALA A 144 5.29 8.06 -18.45
N LEU A 145 5.17 6.81 -17.99
CA LEU A 145 5.46 6.43 -16.61
C LEU A 145 6.94 6.66 -16.21
N PRO A 146 7.95 6.22 -17.00
CA PRO A 146 9.35 6.33 -16.57
C PRO A 146 9.82 7.77 -16.27
N PRO A 147 9.58 8.78 -17.13
CA PRO A 147 9.98 10.16 -16.80
C PRO A 147 9.21 10.76 -15.63
N GLN A 148 7.94 10.37 -15.42
CA GLN A 148 7.16 10.83 -14.27
C GLN A 148 7.71 10.27 -12.96
N LEU A 149 8.00 8.96 -12.91
CA LEU A 149 8.66 8.33 -11.77
C LEU A 149 10.03 8.94 -11.49
N ALA A 150 10.83 9.22 -12.52
CA ALA A 150 12.13 9.87 -12.36
C ALA A 150 12.01 11.24 -11.68
N SER A 151 11.02 12.05 -12.07
CA SER A 151 10.76 13.35 -11.42
C SER A 151 10.34 13.18 -9.96
N LEU A 152 9.36 12.30 -9.70
CA LEU A 152 8.87 12.04 -8.34
C LEU A 152 9.99 11.54 -7.42
N TYR A 153 10.83 10.63 -7.92
CA TYR A 153 11.93 10.06 -7.13
C TYR A 153 13.03 11.08 -6.85
N ALA A 154 13.28 12.01 -7.77
CA ALA A 154 14.16 13.14 -7.52
C ALA A 154 13.62 14.05 -6.40
N ASP A 155 12.31 14.32 -6.39
CA ASP A 155 11.66 15.12 -5.35
C ASP A 155 11.70 14.43 -3.97
N ILE A 156 11.46 13.11 -3.93
CA ILE A 156 11.60 12.31 -2.70
C ILE A 156 13.04 12.42 -2.18
N ARG A 157 14.05 12.20 -3.03
CA ARG A 157 15.47 12.30 -2.62
C ARG A 157 15.83 13.71 -2.16
N GLY A 158 15.31 14.75 -2.81
CA GLY A 158 15.55 16.14 -2.42
C GLY A 158 15.01 16.47 -1.02
N ARG A 159 13.85 15.92 -0.65
CA ARG A 159 13.19 16.15 0.65
C ARG A 159 13.73 15.26 1.78
N ALA A 160 14.10 14.02 1.45
CA ALA A 160 14.60 13.02 2.39
C ALA A 160 15.97 12.47 1.95
N PRO A 161 17.03 13.30 1.96
CA PRO A 161 18.33 12.96 1.36
C PRO A 161 18.99 11.71 1.96
N SER A 162 18.77 11.46 3.25
CA SER A 162 19.35 10.33 3.98
C SER A 162 18.45 9.09 4.05
N ALA A 163 17.22 9.16 3.56
CA ALA A 163 16.28 8.06 3.70
C ALA A 163 16.69 6.85 2.82
N GLN A 164 16.46 5.67 3.37
CA GLN A 164 16.40 4.44 2.59
C GLN A 164 15.01 4.37 1.96
N VAL A 165 14.97 4.44 0.63
CA VAL A 165 13.72 4.45 -0.14
C VAL A 165 13.55 3.11 -0.83
N THR A 166 12.40 2.47 -0.58
CA THR A 166 11.98 1.22 -1.21
C THR A 166 10.74 1.47 -2.04
N VAL A 167 10.88 1.35 -3.35
CA VAL A 167 9.75 1.33 -4.27
C VAL A 167 9.15 -0.06 -4.28
N VAL A 168 7.83 -0.16 -4.20
CA VAL A 168 7.11 -1.42 -4.08
C VAL A 168 6.32 -1.66 -5.35
N GLY A 169 6.46 -2.85 -5.93
CA GLY A 169 5.73 -3.27 -7.12
C GLY A 169 4.33 -3.80 -6.81
N TYR A 170 3.65 -4.31 -7.84
CA TYR A 170 2.30 -4.90 -7.77
C TYR A 170 2.35 -6.41 -8.05
N PRO A 171 1.51 -7.25 -7.43
CA PRO A 171 1.44 -8.66 -7.73
C PRO A 171 0.76 -8.90 -9.08
N ARG A 172 0.83 -10.14 -9.56
CA ARG A 172 -0.08 -10.64 -10.58
C ARG A 172 -1.44 -10.88 -9.93
N ILE A 173 -2.51 -10.46 -10.60
CA ILE A 173 -3.86 -10.48 -10.02
C ILE A 173 -4.53 -11.84 -10.24
N PHE A 174 -4.25 -12.48 -11.36
CA PHE A 174 -5.00 -13.65 -11.85
C PHE A 174 -4.12 -14.90 -12.01
N MET A 175 -4.75 -16.08 -12.03
CA MET A 175 -4.09 -17.38 -12.27
C MET A 175 -4.83 -18.29 -13.26
N GLY A 176 -5.59 -17.73 -14.20
CA GLY A 176 -6.23 -18.46 -15.30
C GLY A 176 -7.67 -18.90 -15.02
N GLU A 177 -8.29 -18.37 -13.97
CA GLU A 177 -9.66 -18.69 -13.56
C GLU A 177 -10.39 -17.43 -13.06
N ASP A 178 -11.55 -17.14 -13.67
CA ASP A 178 -12.53 -16.20 -13.16
C ASP A 178 -13.62 -16.93 -12.37
N CYS A 179 -13.53 -16.87 -11.04
CA CYS A 179 -14.50 -17.43 -10.11
C CYS A 179 -15.52 -16.39 -9.62
N ASN A 180 -15.43 -15.14 -10.07
CA ASN A 180 -16.32 -14.09 -9.62
C ASN A 180 -17.61 -14.09 -10.44
N ALA A 181 -18.74 -14.04 -9.72
CA ALA A 181 -20.01 -13.80 -10.37
C ALA A 181 -20.02 -12.39 -10.97
N LEU A 182 -20.55 -12.23 -12.19
CA LEU A 182 -20.73 -10.94 -12.89
C LEU A 182 -19.46 -10.32 -13.49
N THR A 183 -18.38 -11.09 -13.60
CA THR A 183 -17.24 -10.78 -14.46
C THR A 183 -17.08 -11.86 -15.52
N TRP A 184 -16.36 -11.55 -16.59
CA TRP A 184 -16.16 -12.44 -17.74
C TRP A 184 -14.72 -12.43 -18.25
N PHE A 185 -13.74 -12.40 -17.34
CA PHE A 185 -12.34 -12.47 -17.74
C PHE A 185 -12.04 -13.82 -18.41
N SER A 186 -11.41 -13.79 -19.58
CA SER A 186 -10.87 -15.00 -20.21
C SER A 186 -9.44 -15.29 -19.73
N PRO A 187 -8.99 -16.56 -19.74
CA PRO A 187 -7.62 -16.90 -19.40
C PRO A 187 -6.56 -16.15 -20.23
N GLU A 188 -6.87 -15.85 -21.49
CA GLU A 188 -6.01 -15.04 -22.37
C GLU A 188 -5.91 -13.58 -21.91
N GLU A 189 -7.02 -12.95 -21.53
CA GLU A 189 -7.06 -11.58 -20.98
C GLU A 189 -6.33 -11.52 -19.63
N GLU A 190 -6.56 -12.49 -18.75
CA GLU A 190 -5.86 -12.61 -17.47
C GLU A 190 -4.34 -12.71 -17.65
N ALA A 191 -3.89 -13.51 -18.62
CA ALA A 191 -2.46 -13.61 -18.95
C ALA A 191 -1.89 -12.26 -19.43
N ARG A 192 -2.65 -11.50 -20.21
CA ARG A 192 -2.25 -10.16 -20.66
C ARG A 192 -2.23 -9.13 -19.53
N LEU A 193 -3.22 -9.15 -18.63
CA LEU A 193 -3.27 -8.32 -17.43
C LEU A 193 -2.09 -8.60 -16.51
N ASN A 194 -1.73 -9.87 -16.32
CA ASN A 194 -0.53 -10.27 -15.59
C ASN A 194 0.77 -9.80 -16.28
N ALA A 195 0.85 -9.85 -17.61
CA ALA A 195 1.99 -9.31 -18.35
C ALA A 195 2.09 -7.78 -18.21
N MET A 196 0.97 -7.08 -18.08
CA MET A 196 0.93 -5.65 -17.79
C MET A 196 1.45 -5.35 -16.37
N ALA A 197 1.09 -6.16 -15.36
CA ALA A 197 1.66 -6.08 -14.02
C ALA A 197 3.20 -6.32 -14.02
N ASP A 198 3.68 -7.29 -14.79
CA ASP A 198 5.11 -7.52 -14.98
C ASP A 198 5.81 -6.34 -15.66
N LEU A 199 5.16 -5.69 -16.64
CA LEU A 199 5.71 -4.55 -17.38
C LEU A 199 5.86 -3.33 -16.46
N ILE A 200 4.81 -2.96 -15.71
CA ILE A 200 4.88 -1.83 -14.78
C ILE A 200 5.96 -2.07 -13.72
N ASN A 201 6.04 -3.29 -13.16
CA ASN A 201 7.11 -3.64 -12.22
C ASN A 201 8.50 -3.49 -12.84
N THR A 202 8.68 -3.88 -14.09
CA THR A 202 9.96 -3.76 -14.80
C THR A 202 10.37 -2.30 -14.99
N ARG A 203 9.44 -1.43 -15.39
CA ARG A 203 9.70 0.01 -15.58
C ARG A 203 9.94 0.71 -14.26
N THR A 204 9.13 0.42 -13.25
CA THR A 204 9.25 0.95 -11.90
C THR A 204 10.56 0.52 -11.23
N ALA A 205 10.96 -0.75 -11.34
CA ALA A 205 12.25 -1.24 -10.84
C ALA A 205 13.44 -0.53 -11.51
N SER A 206 13.35 -0.29 -12.83
CA SER A 206 14.39 0.42 -13.58
C SER A 206 14.50 1.88 -13.12
N ALA A 207 13.38 2.57 -12.94
CA ALA A 207 13.35 3.94 -12.41
C ALA A 207 13.87 4.02 -10.97
N ALA A 208 13.49 3.07 -10.11
CA ALA A 208 13.97 2.98 -8.73
C ALA A 208 15.50 2.80 -8.70
N SER A 209 16.03 1.86 -9.50
CA SER A 209 17.47 1.63 -9.61
C SER A 209 18.22 2.87 -10.09
N ALA A 210 17.69 3.57 -11.10
CA ALA A 210 18.28 4.81 -11.61
C ALA A 210 18.32 5.95 -10.56
N ALA A 211 17.35 5.98 -9.63
CA ALA A 211 17.32 6.91 -8.51
C ALA A 211 18.17 6.46 -7.29
N GLY A 212 18.80 5.28 -7.36
CA GLY A 212 19.51 4.68 -6.24
C GLY A 212 18.59 4.21 -5.11
N PHE A 213 17.33 3.90 -5.45
CA PHE A 213 16.34 3.32 -4.55
C PHE A 213 16.32 1.80 -4.69
N GLN A 214 15.79 1.13 -3.67
CA GLN A 214 15.57 -0.30 -3.70
C GLN A 214 14.20 -0.61 -4.30
N PHE A 215 14.02 -1.82 -4.85
CA PHE A 215 12.74 -2.29 -5.38
C PHE A 215 12.31 -3.58 -4.67
N ALA A 216 11.08 -3.61 -4.16
CA ALA A 216 10.45 -4.75 -3.54
C ALA A 216 9.40 -5.32 -4.51
N ASN A 217 9.70 -6.48 -5.10
CA ASN A 217 8.81 -7.11 -6.08
C ASN A 217 7.92 -8.20 -5.42
N PRO A 218 6.60 -7.99 -5.28
CA PRO A 218 5.72 -8.98 -4.66
C PRO A 218 5.34 -10.15 -5.59
N THR A 219 5.60 -10.09 -6.89
CA THR A 219 5.09 -11.07 -7.88
C THR A 219 5.30 -12.53 -7.46
N ASN A 220 6.51 -12.90 -7.04
CA ASN A 220 6.79 -14.28 -6.66
C ASN A 220 6.12 -14.72 -5.35
N ALA A 221 5.90 -13.79 -4.41
CA ALA A 221 5.27 -14.11 -3.13
C ALA A 221 3.78 -14.41 -3.30
N PHE A 222 3.13 -13.82 -4.30
CA PHE A 222 1.70 -13.99 -4.58
C PHE A 222 1.37 -15.17 -5.50
N ILE A 223 2.36 -15.94 -5.98
CA ILE A 223 2.11 -17.13 -6.79
C ILE A 223 1.37 -18.18 -5.94
N GLY A 224 0.20 -18.62 -6.40
CA GLY A 224 -0.67 -19.56 -5.68
C GLY A 224 -1.58 -18.88 -4.64
N HIS A 225 -1.65 -17.54 -4.67
CA HIS A 225 -2.50 -16.72 -3.82
C HIS A 225 -3.17 -15.57 -4.61
N ALA A 226 -3.30 -15.73 -5.92
CA ALA A 226 -3.99 -14.80 -6.79
C ALA A 226 -5.51 -14.78 -6.51
N VAL A 227 -6.25 -13.93 -7.21
CA VAL A 227 -7.71 -14.00 -7.22
C VAL A 227 -8.13 -15.43 -7.57
N CYS A 228 -9.11 -15.95 -6.82
CA CYS A 228 -9.63 -17.32 -6.92
C CYS A 228 -8.74 -18.47 -6.41
N ASP A 229 -7.52 -18.21 -5.93
CA ASP A 229 -6.69 -19.24 -5.27
C ASP A 229 -7.15 -19.51 -3.81
N ASP A 230 -6.60 -20.54 -3.15
CA ASP A 230 -6.87 -20.87 -1.74
C ASP A 230 -5.58 -21.09 -0.92
N PRO A 231 -5.26 -20.25 0.09
CA PRO A 231 -5.97 -19.03 0.43
C PRO A 231 -5.69 -17.91 -0.57
N GLU A 232 -6.73 -17.20 -1.00
CA GLU A 232 -6.66 -15.99 -1.80
C GLU A 232 -6.00 -14.84 -1.00
N TRP A 233 -5.03 -14.14 -1.58
CA TRP A 233 -4.40 -12.94 -0.99
C TRP A 233 -4.84 -11.63 -1.64
N LEU A 234 -5.62 -11.69 -2.70
CA LEU A 234 -6.15 -10.57 -3.47
C LEU A 234 -7.66 -10.71 -3.55
N ASN A 235 -8.44 -9.73 -3.10
CA ASN A 235 -9.88 -9.80 -3.27
C ASN A 235 -10.23 -9.93 -4.76
N GLY A 236 -11.11 -10.86 -5.14
CA GLY A 236 -11.81 -10.79 -6.43
C GLY A 236 -12.82 -9.62 -6.49
N LEU A 237 -13.83 -9.73 -7.36
CA LEU A 237 -14.99 -8.84 -7.29
C LEU A 237 -15.59 -8.90 -5.87
N SER A 238 -15.67 -7.74 -5.21
CA SER A 238 -15.99 -7.71 -3.79
C SER A 238 -17.02 -6.66 -3.39
N ASN A 239 -17.49 -6.76 -2.14
CA ASN A 239 -18.38 -5.79 -1.52
C ASN A 239 -17.79 -5.33 -0.18
N PRO A 240 -17.38 -4.06 -0.03
CA PRO A 240 -17.51 -2.95 -0.99
C PRO A 240 -16.71 -3.13 -2.29
N ILE A 241 -17.22 -2.53 -3.38
CA ILE A 241 -16.65 -2.63 -4.74
C ILE A 241 -15.25 -2.04 -4.82
N SER A 242 -15.00 -0.98 -4.05
CA SER A 242 -13.73 -0.26 -3.96
C SER A 242 -12.53 -1.12 -3.54
N GLU A 243 -12.79 -2.29 -2.95
CA GLU A 243 -11.77 -3.23 -2.51
C GLU A 243 -11.43 -4.32 -3.52
N SER A 244 -12.12 -4.36 -4.66
CA SER A 244 -11.93 -5.40 -5.68
C SER A 244 -10.51 -5.35 -6.25
N TYR A 245 -9.90 -6.51 -6.46
CA TYR A 245 -8.54 -6.70 -7.01
C TYR A 245 -7.39 -6.16 -6.16
N HIS A 246 -7.66 -5.76 -4.92
CA HIS A 246 -6.66 -5.31 -3.97
C HIS A 246 -6.21 -6.41 -3.01
N PRO A 247 -4.99 -6.33 -2.44
CA PRO A 247 -4.54 -7.30 -1.46
C PRO A 247 -5.42 -7.27 -0.22
N ASN A 248 -5.84 -8.44 0.24
CA ASN A 248 -6.54 -8.55 1.51
C ASN A 248 -5.55 -8.55 2.68
N ALA A 249 -6.06 -8.68 3.91
CA ALA A 249 -5.24 -8.75 5.12
C ALA A 249 -4.13 -9.82 5.03
N LEU A 250 -4.41 -11.00 4.46
CA LEU A 250 -3.42 -12.06 4.29
C LEU A 250 -2.35 -11.67 3.25
N GLY A 251 -2.74 -11.02 2.16
CA GLY A 251 -1.81 -10.51 1.16
C GLY A 251 -0.86 -9.44 1.70
N HIS A 252 -1.35 -8.55 2.56
CA HIS A 252 -0.48 -7.61 3.26
C HIS A 252 0.43 -8.28 4.28
N ALA A 253 -0.10 -9.21 5.08
CA ALA A 253 0.63 -9.87 6.15
C ALA A 253 1.71 -10.84 5.63
N ASN A 254 1.40 -11.61 4.59
CA ASN A 254 2.23 -12.73 4.12
C ASN A 254 2.91 -12.47 2.78
N GLY A 255 2.34 -11.59 1.95
CA GLY A 255 2.92 -11.19 0.67
C GLY A 255 3.79 -9.95 0.80
N TYR A 256 3.18 -8.80 1.04
CA TYR A 256 3.89 -7.52 1.05
C TYR A 256 4.84 -7.36 2.24
N THR A 257 4.39 -7.63 3.47
CA THR A 257 5.20 -7.36 4.67
C THR A 257 6.56 -8.09 4.64
N PRO A 258 6.63 -9.41 4.36
CA PRO A 258 7.92 -10.11 4.29
C PRO A 258 8.79 -9.61 3.13
N VAL A 259 8.19 -9.35 1.95
CA VAL A 259 8.92 -8.88 0.76
C VAL A 259 9.53 -7.50 0.98
N VAL A 260 8.74 -6.53 1.47
CA VAL A 260 9.20 -5.15 1.66
C VAL A 260 10.19 -5.04 2.82
N SER A 261 9.95 -5.76 3.93
CA SER A 261 10.85 -5.72 5.09
C SER A 261 12.19 -6.43 4.87
N ALA A 262 12.25 -7.40 3.95
CA ALA A 262 13.49 -8.09 3.56
C ALA A 262 14.47 -7.18 2.80
N VAL A 263 13.95 -6.15 2.15
CA VAL A 263 14.73 -5.22 1.32
C VAL A 263 15.52 -4.24 2.21
N THR A 264 14.96 -3.86 3.36
CA THR A 264 15.60 -2.96 4.35
C THR A 264 16.17 -3.68 5.58
N GLY A 265 16.14 -5.02 5.62
CA GLY A 265 16.64 -5.81 6.74
C GLY A 265 16.18 -7.27 6.71
N LEU A 266 16.06 -7.90 7.90
CA LEU A 266 15.49 -9.26 8.00
C LEU A 266 14.00 -9.26 7.67
N ALA A 267 13.54 -10.20 6.86
CA ALA A 267 12.11 -10.39 6.59
C ALA A 267 11.33 -10.53 7.92
N LEU A 268 10.23 -9.80 8.04
CA LEU A 268 9.30 -9.90 9.15
C LEU A 268 8.26 -10.98 8.88
N THR A 269 8.03 -11.83 9.88
CA THR A 269 6.84 -12.70 9.92
C THR A 269 5.78 -12.00 10.74
N VAL A 270 4.57 -11.89 10.18
CA VAL A 270 3.43 -11.29 10.88
C VAL A 270 2.81 -12.32 11.82
N THR A 271 2.74 -11.98 13.10
CA THR A 271 2.05 -12.77 14.14
C THR A 271 0.84 -11.99 14.64
N ARG A 272 -0.06 -12.66 15.36
CA ARG A 272 -1.23 -11.99 15.95
C ARG A 272 -0.85 -10.90 16.94
N GLU A 273 0.25 -11.09 17.65
CA GLU A 273 0.79 -10.09 18.58
C GLU A 273 1.28 -8.85 17.81
N LEU A 274 1.89 -9.05 16.64
CA LEU A 274 2.28 -7.95 15.77
C LEU A 274 1.05 -7.23 15.19
N GLU A 275 0.05 -7.96 14.71
CA GLU A 275 -1.22 -7.38 14.23
C GLU A 275 -1.86 -6.54 15.33
N ALA A 276 -1.98 -7.07 16.55
CA ALA A 276 -2.53 -6.35 17.69
C ALA A 276 -1.71 -5.10 18.06
N THR A 277 -0.37 -5.16 17.91
CA THR A 277 0.51 -4.00 18.12
C THR A 277 0.28 -2.93 17.06
N SER A 278 0.08 -3.33 15.80
CA SER A 278 -0.25 -2.42 14.71
C SER A 278 -1.63 -1.78 14.90
N ASP A 279 -2.65 -2.58 15.23
CA ASP A 279 -4.01 -2.12 15.46
C ASP A 279 -4.11 -1.12 16.62
N ALA A 280 -3.30 -1.29 17.66
CA ALA A 280 -3.22 -0.34 18.77
C ALA A 280 -2.80 1.08 18.34
N THR A 281 -2.18 1.24 17.15
CA THR A 281 -1.74 2.54 16.62
C THR A 281 -2.84 3.28 15.83
N ALA A 282 -4.00 2.66 15.60
CA ALA A 282 -5.05 3.18 14.72
C ALA A 282 -5.48 4.62 15.08
N ALA A 283 -5.70 4.90 16.36
CA ALA A 283 -6.16 6.22 16.81
C ALA A 283 -5.10 7.32 16.62
N ASP A 284 -3.84 6.98 16.87
CA ASP A 284 -2.70 7.90 16.71
C ASP A 284 -2.46 8.19 15.22
N GLN A 285 -2.50 7.15 14.37
CA GLN A 285 -2.43 7.33 12.92
C GLN A 285 -3.59 8.17 12.39
N ALA A 286 -4.82 7.89 12.82
CA ALA A 286 -5.98 8.70 12.43
C ALA A 286 -5.82 10.18 12.84
N ALA A 287 -5.32 10.44 14.05
CA ALA A 287 -5.07 11.80 14.53
C ALA A 287 -3.98 12.52 13.72
N LEU A 288 -2.92 11.81 13.35
CA LEU A 288 -1.87 12.33 12.48
C LEU A 288 -2.41 12.65 11.08
N GLN A 289 -3.15 11.71 10.47
CA GLN A 289 -3.65 11.87 9.10
C GLN A 289 -4.73 12.94 8.95
N ARG A 290 -5.53 13.21 10.00
CA ARG A 290 -6.49 14.32 10.00
C ARG A 290 -5.85 15.70 9.72
N GLN A 291 -4.56 15.86 9.97
CA GLN A 291 -3.83 17.10 9.65
C GLN A 291 -3.66 17.30 8.14
N TYR A 292 -3.66 16.21 7.37
CA TYR A 292 -3.51 16.20 5.91
C TYR A 292 -4.84 16.04 5.16
N ALA A 293 -5.94 15.74 5.87
CA ALA A 293 -7.23 15.39 5.29
C ALA A 293 -7.76 16.39 4.25
N ALA A 294 -7.46 17.70 4.39
CA ALA A 294 -7.88 18.69 3.40
C ALA A 294 -7.19 18.51 2.04
N ALA A 295 -5.89 18.15 2.03
CA ALA A 295 -5.17 17.84 0.81
C ALA A 295 -5.58 16.46 0.28
N ASP A 296 -5.75 15.48 1.17
CA ASP A 296 -6.08 14.12 0.76
C ASP A 296 -7.46 14.00 0.12
N ARG A 297 -8.43 14.83 0.51
CA ARG A 297 -9.76 14.89 -0.11
C ARG A 297 -9.76 15.42 -1.55
N THR A 298 -8.62 15.86 -2.08
CA THR A 298 -8.52 16.21 -3.50
C THR A 298 -8.14 15.01 -4.36
N ILE A 299 -7.75 13.89 -3.75
CA ILE A 299 -7.45 12.65 -4.46
C ILE A 299 -8.79 12.02 -4.84
N GLU A 300 -9.00 11.82 -6.13
CA GLU A 300 -10.19 11.15 -6.64
C GLU A 300 -10.06 9.64 -6.40
N PRO A 301 -11.10 8.97 -5.86
CA PRO A 301 -11.11 7.51 -5.79
C PRO A 301 -10.98 6.90 -7.19
N ASP A 302 -10.06 5.94 -7.34
CA ASP A 302 -9.93 5.11 -8.53
C ASP A 302 -10.39 3.69 -8.17
N GLU A 303 -11.54 3.28 -8.70
CA GLU A 303 -12.23 2.07 -8.27
C GLU A 303 -12.70 1.23 -9.46
N PHE A 304 -12.63 -0.09 -9.30
CA PHE A 304 -13.26 -1.00 -10.23
C PHE A 304 -14.79 -0.76 -10.27
N VAL A 305 -15.36 -0.74 -11.46
CA VAL A 305 -16.81 -0.64 -11.65
C VAL A 305 -17.35 -1.99 -12.12
N ALA A 306 -18.29 -2.56 -11.35
CA ALA A 306 -18.95 -3.80 -11.77
C ALA A 306 -19.67 -3.64 -13.11
N PRO A 307 -19.55 -4.62 -14.04
CA PRO A 307 -20.30 -4.63 -15.28
C PRO A 307 -21.81 -4.41 -15.12
N ASP A 308 -22.33 -3.33 -15.72
CA ASP A 308 -23.78 -3.09 -15.85
C ASP A 308 -24.27 -3.51 -17.25
N LEU A 309 -24.80 -4.73 -17.32
CA LEU A 309 -25.35 -5.28 -18.56
C LEU A 309 -26.66 -4.63 -19.01
N THR A 310 -27.23 -3.72 -18.21
CA THR A 310 -28.53 -3.11 -18.51
C THR A 310 -28.42 -1.81 -19.33
N THR A 311 -27.21 -1.27 -19.48
CA THR A 311 -26.97 0.02 -20.14
C THR A 311 -27.37 0.02 -21.63
N PRO A 312 -27.75 1.18 -22.20
CA PRO A 312 -28.06 1.30 -23.62
C PRO A 312 -26.90 0.88 -24.55
N ALA A 313 -25.66 1.14 -24.12
CA ALA A 313 -24.45 0.76 -24.85
C ALA A 313 -24.31 -0.77 -24.94
N ILE A 314 -24.41 -1.49 -23.81
CA ILE A 314 -24.35 -2.95 -23.79
C ILE A 314 -25.50 -3.57 -24.59
N ARG A 315 -26.73 -3.05 -24.48
CA ARG A 315 -27.86 -3.51 -25.30
C ARG A 315 -27.60 -3.34 -26.80
N LYS A 316 -26.89 -2.28 -27.20
CA LYS A 316 -26.51 -2.06 -28.59
C LYS A 316 -25.44 -3.06 -29.03
N ALA A 317 -24.39 -3.25 -28.22
CA ALA A 317 -23.33 -4.23 -28.48
C ALA A 317 -23.90 -5.65 -28.63
N ALA A 318 -24.80 -6.06 -27.72
CA ALA A 318 -25.47 -7.36 -27.77
C ALA A 318 -26.23 -7.56 -29.10
N ARG A 319 -26.98 -6.54 -29.56
CA ARG A 319 -27.68 -6.61 -30.86
C ARG A 319 -26.72 -6.72 -32.03
N GLN A 320 -25.60 -6.02 -32.00
CA GLN A 320 -24.58 -6.07 -33.05
C GLN A 320 -23.88 -7.43 -33.09
N ALA A 321 -23.64 -8.05 -31.94
CA ALA A 321 -23.05 -9.36 -31.79
C ALA A 321 -24.05 -10.52 -31.98
N GLY A 322 -25.35 -10.25 -32.17
CA GLY A 322 -26.39 -11.27 -32.27
C GLY A 322 -26.67 -12.03 -30.97
N VAL A 323 -26.37 -11.42 -29.82
CA VAL A 323 -26.55 -11.99 -28.48
C VAL A 323 -27.97 -11.72 -27.97
N ASP A 324 -28.66 -12.78 -27.53
CA ASP A 324 -29.89 -12.70 -26.74
C ASP A 324 -29.52 -12.30 -25.30
N LEU A 325 -29.53 -11.00 -25.03
CA LEU A 325 -29.06 -10.41 -23.77
C LEU A 325 -29.87 -10.90 -22.56
N ASP A 326 -31.20 -11.01 -22.68
CA ASP A 326 -32.05 -11.45 -21.57
C ASP A 326 -31.71 -12.91 -21.19
N ARG A 327 -31.47 -13.76 -22.20
CA ARG A 327 -31.02 -15.13 -21.98
C ARG A 327 -29.61 -15.18 -21.41
N PHE A 328 -28.71 -14.29 -21.84
CA PHE A 328 -27.35 -14.18 -21.33
C PHE A 328 -27.36 -13.82 -19.83
N ILE A 329 -28.04 -12.74 -19.46
CA ILE A 329 -28.20 -12.30 -18.07
C ILE A 329 -28.79 -13.42 -17.21
N ALA A 330 -29.88 -14.05 -17.66
CA ALA A 330 -30.51 -15.13 -16.92
C ALA A 330 -29.59 -16.36 -16.72
N ARG A 331 -28.62 -16.59 -17.61
CA ARG A 331 -27.60 -17.64 -17.43
C ARG A 331 -26.56 -17.23 -16.39
N SER A 332 -26.06 -16.00 -16.47
CA SER A 332 -25.07 -15.47 -15.53
C SER A 332 -25.62 -15.43 -14.10
N GLU A 333 -26.86 -15.00 -13.91
CA GLU A 333 -27.53 -15.00 -12.60
C GLU A 333 -27.74 -16.40 -12.00
N ARG A 334 -27.81 -17.44 -12.85
CA ARG A 334 -27.90 -18.84 -12.36
C ARG A 334 -26.54 -19.39 -11.97
N ALA A 335 -25.47 -18.99 -12.66
CA ALA A 335 -24.10 -19.38 -12.31
C ALA A 335 -23.63 -18.71 -11.01
N ALA A 336 -24.20 -17.55 -10.67
CA ALA A 336 -23.91 -16.79 -9.46
C ALA A 336 -24.61 -17.31 -8.17
N ARG A 337 -25.44 -18.36 -8.25
CA ARG A 337 -26.19 -18.95 -7.12
C ARG A 337 -25.68 -20.34 -6.80
#